data_AF-B8GK46-F1
#
_entry.id   AF-B8GK46-F1
#
_cell.length_a   1.000
_cell.length_b   1.000
_cell.length_c   1.000
_cell.angle_alpha   90.00
_cell.angle_beta   90.00
_cell.angle_gamma   90.00
#
_symmetry.space_group_name_H-M   'P 1'
#
loop_
_entity.id
_entity.type
_entity.pdbx_description
1 polymer ?
#
loop_
_entity_poly.entity_id
_entity_poly.type
_entity_poly.pdbx_seq_one_letter_code
_entity_poly.pdbx_strand_id
1 'polypeptide(L)'
;MIVLLLSVGMVAFSPVAAIDIPYHHTWIDMTNGAFWSNLSSGGLNQSYYVKYDSGGNQIHITNSPLVSAGQVNHNYTASGSESGTFYLADNGGRGFNDDLVLMVAVQHPVPSGFSLGINASGYRWQPTAVLNQVPAKSDLHYVNGAVNQYFTASNFSEYTSQDQKPNSVAGYDIFDGQGTSTDPSYDVSFIDLNLGDLGSNYTVKYADSLINNGTVKVDYNVTGLTSGGEDIPLAYNVYAWCNQSNAGKGISWTNALSTTGASGLDINNPYE
;
A
#
# COMPACT_ATOMS: atom_id res chain seq x y z
N MET A 1 60.48 8.33 -23.36
CA MET A 1 59.45 8.78 -22.40
C MET A 1 58.11 8.48 -23.04
N ILE A 2 57.48 7.37 -22.67
CA ILE A 2 56.19 6.92 -23.23
C ILE A 2 55.10 7.56 -22.37
N VAL A 3 54.26 8.41 -22.98
CA VAL A 3 53.08 8.98 -22.34
C VAL A 3 51.96 7.97 -22.45
N LEU A 4 51.55 7.40 -21.31
CA LEU A 4 50.39 6.53 -21.19
C LEU A 4 49.15 7.43 -21.03
N LEU A 5 48.28 7.51 -22.03
CA LEU A 5 46.96 8.12 -21.89
C LEU A 5 46.05 7.15 -21.13
N LEU A 6 45.63 7.54 -19.92
CA LEU A 6 44.51 6.90 -19.22
C LEU A 6 43.21 7.42 -19.83
N SER A 7 42.52 6.59 -20.62
CA SER A 7 41.12 6.82 -20.99
C SER A 7 40.23 6.35 -19.85
N VAL A 8 39.71 7.28 -19.05
CA VAL A 8 38.61 7.02 -18.11
C VAL A 8 37.34 6.82 -18.94
N GLY A 9 36.90 5.56 -19.06
CA GLY A 9 35.61 5.24 -19.66
C GLY A 9 34.49 5.79 -18.80
N MET A 10 33.76 6.78 -19.32
CA MET A 10 32.46 7.17 -18.76
C MET A 10 31.51 6.00 -18.94
N VAL A 11 31.13 5.36 -17.84
CA VAL A 11 29.97 4.47 -17.81
C VAL A 11 28.75 5.38 -17.86
N ALA A 12 28.12 5.46 -19.03
CA ALA A 12 26.81 6.07 -19.17
C ALA A 12 25.80 5.18 -18.43
N PHE A 13 25.39 5.59 -17.24
CA PHE A 13 24.17 5.07 -16.62
C PHE A 13 23.00 5.65 -17.43
N SER A 14 22.44 4.87 -18.34
CA SER A 14 21.14 5.21 -18.91
C SER A 14 20.13 5.24 -17.75
N PRO A 15 19.31 6.29 -17.60
CA PRO A 15 18.21 6.23 -16.64
C PRO A 15 17.34 5.03 -17.02
N VAL A 16 17.07 4.14 -16.06
CA VAL A 16 16.01 3.15 -16.21
C VAL A 16 14.73 3.96 -16.41
N ALA A 17 14.04 3.74 -17.52
CA ALA A 17 12.75 4.38 -17.74
C ALA A 17 11.80 3.91 -16.64
N ALA A 18 11.09 4.84 -16.03
CA ALA A 18 10.07 4.51 -15.04
C ALA A 18 9.02 3.58 -15.68
N ILE A 19 8.53 2.62 -14.89
CA ILE A 19 7.64 1.56 -15.33
C ILE A 19 6.20 2.08 -15.37
N ASP A 20 5.45 1.79 -16.44
CA ASP A 20 4.01 2.04 -16.46
C ASP A 20 3.28 0.94 -15.68
N ILE A 21 2.23 1.30 -14.92
CA ILE A 21 1.43 0.34 -14.15
C ILE A 21 0.08 0.16 -14.82
N PRO A 22 -0.15 -0.97 -15.51
CA PRO A 22 -1.49 -1.31 -15.97
C PRO A 22 -2.49 -1.31 -14.81
N TYR A 23 -3.70 -0.78 -15.05
CA TYR A 23 -4.75 -0.73 -14.04
C TYR A 23 -5.16 -2.14 -13.55
N HIS A 24 -5.11 -3.16 -14.43
CA HIS A 24 -5.45 -4.54 -14.13
C HIS A 24 -4.28 -5.49 -14.44
N HIS A 25 -4.23 -6.63 -13.73
CA HIS A 25 -3.34 -7.77 -14.05
C HIS A 25 -1.86 -7.40 -14.18
N THR A 26 -1.30 -6.79 -13.15
CA THR A 26 0.07 -6.25 -13.18
C THR A 26 0.96 -6.82 -12.07
N TRP A 27 2.26 -6.67 -12.22
CA TRP A 27 3.22 -6.83 -11.13
C TRP A 27 3.49 -5.47 -10.50
N ILE A 28 3.41 -5.40 -9.17
CA ILE A 28 3.82 -4.23 -8.40
C ILE A 28 5.02 -4.61 -7.51
N ASP A 29 5.98 -3.72 -7.44
CA ASP A 29 7.28 -3.88 -6.79
C ASP A 29 7.23 -3.18 -5.45
N MET A 30 7.63 -3.91 -4.42
CA MET A 30 7.61 -3.41 -3.05
C MET A 30 8.90 -2.62 -2.82
N THR A 31 8.77 -1.32 -2.51
CA THR A 31 9.93 -0.43 -2.31
C THR A 31 10.81 -0.87 -1.12
N ASN A 32 10.25 -1.63 -0.19
CA ASN A 32 10.93 -2.22 0.96
C ASN A 32 11.18 -3.74 0.83
N GLY A 33 10.94 -4.32 -0.34
CA GLY A 33 11.07 -5.75 -0.62
C GLY A 33 9.80 -6.55 -0.29
N ALA A 34 9.45 -7.50 -1.16
CA ALA A 34 8.28 -8.36 -0.96
C ALA A 34 8.60 -9.59 -0.09
N PHE A 35 7.87 -9.76 1.01
CA PHE A 35 8.13 -10.79 2.02
C PHE A 35 7.74 -12.19 1.54
N TRP A 36 6.58 -12.34 0.91
CA TRP A 36 6.07 -13.62 0.41
C TRP A 36 6.31 -13.85 -1.08
N SER A 37 7.20 -13.08 -1.71
CA SER A 37 7.44 -13.18 -3.16
C SER A 37 7.77 -14.62 -3.58
N ASN A 38 7.12 -15.08 -4.66
CA ASN A 38 7.36 -16.41 -5.22
C ASN A 38 8.16 -16.26 -6.52
N LEU A 39 9.36 -16.84 -6.53
CA LEU A 39 10.28 -16.96 -7.67
C LEU A 39 9.74 -17.79 -8.87
N SER A 40 8.45 -18.05 -8.97
CA SER A 40 7.88 -19.03 -9.91
C SER A 40 7.14 -18.44 -11.11
N SER A 41 7.03 -17.10 -11.25
CA SER A 41 6.22 -16.50 -12.33
C SER A 41 6.75 -15.16 -12.86
N GLY A 42 8.05 -15.08 -13.15
CA GLY A 42 8.60 -14.02 -14.01
C GLY A 42 8.62 -12.59 -13.46
N GLY A 43 8.15 -12.35 -12.23
CA GLY A 43 8.34 -11.09 -11.53
C GLY A 43 9.81 -10.86 -11.18
N LEU A 44 10.24 -9.60 -11.15
CA LEU A 44 11.55 -9.23 -10.62
C LEU A 44 11.59 -9.55 -9.12
N ASN A 45 12.79 -9.75 -8.56
CA ASN A 45 12.95 -9.92 -7.12
C ASN A 45 12.25 -8.73 -6.44
N GLN A 46 11.24 -8.99 -5.59
CA GLN A 46 10.47 -8.03 -4.77
C GLN A 46 9.06 -7.62 -5.26
N SER A 47 8.43 -8.39 -6.14
CA SER A 47 7.09 -8.06 -6.65
C SER A 47 5.95 -8.94 -6.13
N TYR A 48 4.73 -8.39 -6.10
CA TYR A 48 3.48 -9.12 -5.99
C TYR A 48 2.64 -8.98 -7.26
N TYR A 49 1.98 -10.08 -7.65
CA TYR A 49 1.04 -10.07 -8.76
C TYR A 49 -0.34 -9.60 -8.31
N VAL A 50 -0.84 -8.58 -8.97
CA VAL A 50 -2.16 -7.99 -8.81
C VAL A 50 -3.09 -8.63 -9.82
N LYS A 51 -4.00 -9.50 -9.35
CA LYS A 51 -4.85 -10.33 -10.21
C LYS A 51 -6.25 -9.76 -10.45
N TYR A 52 -6.62 -8.60 -9.90
CA TYR A 52 -8.00 -8.06 -9.86
C TYR A 52 -8.97 -8.49 -10.96
N ASP A 53 -9.64 -9.63 -10.76
CA ASP A 53 -10.76 -10.10 -11.56
C ASP A 53 -12.10 -9.62 -10.96
N SER A 54 -12.10 -9.32 -9.66
CA SER A 54 -13.20 -8.77 -8.87
C SER A 54 -12.68 -8.43 -7.47
N GLY A 55 -13.39 -7.57 -6.71
CA GLY A 55 -13.11 -7.31 -5.29
C GLY A 55 -12.63 -5.89 -5.00
N GLY A 56 -13.36 -5.21 -4.11
CA GLY A 56 -13.03 -3.86 -3.64
C GLY A 56 -13.70 -3.45 -2.32
N ASN A 57 -14.53 -4.31 -1.72
CA ASN A 57 -15.41 -3.92 -0.60
C ASN A 57 -15.13 -4.73 0.68
N GLN A 58 -13.92 -5.29 0.83
CA GLN A 58 -13.61 -6.18 1.95
C GLN A 58 -12.47 -5.69 2.83
N ILE A 59 -11.53 -4.91 2.27
CA ILE A 59 -10.39 -4.35 2.97
C ILE A 59 -10.61 -2.85 3.09
N HIS A 60 -10.29 -2.31 4.26
CA HIS A 60 -10.68 -0.97 4.63
C HIS A 60 -9.57 -0.23 5.36
N ILE A 61 -9.52 1.08 5.16
CA ILE A 61 -8.76 2.01 6.01
C ILE A 61 -9.70 2.60 7.06
N THR A 62 -9.26 2.67 8.31
CA THR A 62 -10.02 3.26 9.41
C THR A 62 -9.13 3.90 10.46
N ASN A 63 -9.61 4.92 11.15
CA ASN A 63 -9.00 5.52 12.34
C ASN A 63 -9.25 4.71 13.63
N SER A 64 -10.01 3.62 13.57
CA SER A 64 -10.36 2.83 14.75
C SER A 64 -10.36 1.32 14.47
N PRO A 65 -9.68 0.51 15.28
CA PRO A 65 -9.68 -0.94 15.13
C PRO A 65 -11.06 -1.56 15.41
N LEU A 66 -12.03 -0.77 15.88
CA LEU A 66 -13.40 -1.21 16.15
C LEU A 66 -14.33 -1.04 14.93
N VAL A 67 -13.89 -0.34 13.88
CA VAL A 67 -14.73 0.01 12.71
C VAL A 67 -14.25 -0.76 11.48
N SER A 68 -14.65 -2.03 11.37
CA SER A 68 -14.22 -2.90 10.25
C SER A 68 -14.81 -2.50 8.89
N ALA A 69 -15.84 -1.64 8.87
CA ALA A 69 -16.41 -1.10 7.64
C ALA A 69 -15.58 0.00 6.99
N GLY A 70 -14.54 0.50 7.68
CA GLY A 70 -13.77 1.62 7.20
C GLY A 70 -14.51 2.94 7.23
N GLN A 71 -13.79 3.98 6.83
CA GLN A 71 -14.35 5.25 6.43
C GLN A 71 -13.36 6.01 5.57
N VAL A 72 -13.84 7.00 4.81
CA VAL A 72 -13.00 7.99 4.16
C VAL A 72 -12.57 9.03 5.21
N ASN A 73 -11.28 9.34 5.25
CA ASN A 73 -10.71 10.34 6.16
C ASN A 73 -9.91 11.35 5.34
N HIS A 74 -10.19 12.64 5.54
CA HIS A 74 -9.48 13.75 4.94
C HIS A 74 -8.75 14.53 6.03
N ASN A 75 -7.42 14.61 5.91
CA ASN A 75 -6.60 15.41 6.79
C ASN A 75 -6.04 16.61 6.02
N TYR A 76 -5.63 17.64 6.77
CA TYR A 76 -5.05 18.85 6.18
C TYR A 76 -3.86 19.33 7.02
N THR A 77 -2.78 19.75 6.37
CA THR A 77 -1.62 20.36 7.02
C THR A 77 -1.05 21.55 6.26
N ALA A 78 -1.20 22.74 6.83
CA ALA A 78 -0.57 23.96 6.33
C ALA A 78 0.94 24.05 6.63
N SER A 79 1.49 23.11 7.39
CA SER A 79 2.91 23.10 7.78
C SER A 79 3.77 22.15 6.92
N GLY A 80 3.13 21.48 5.96
CA GLY A 80 3.76 20.41 5.18
C GLY A 80 4.10 19.16 5.98
N SER A 81 3.60 19.05 7.22
CA SER A 81 3.89 17.92 8.12
C SER A 81 2.63 17.43 8.81
N GLU A 82 2.42 16.11 8.84
CA GLU A 82 1.26 15.49 9.47
C GLU A 82 1.68 14.16 10.09
N SER A 83 1.06 13.78 11.20
CA SER A 83 1.30 12.48 11.83
C SER A 83 0.03 11.93 12.41
N GLY A 84 -0.13 10.61 12.35
CA GLY A 84 -1.30 9.96 12.89
C GLY A 84 -1.19 8.45 12.91
N THR A 85 -2.33 7.84 13.19
CA THR A 85 -2.50 6.40 13.21
C THR A 85 -3.75 6.06 12.42
N PHE A 86 -3.65 5.08 11.53
CA PHE A 86 -4.80 4.40 10.96
C PHE A 86 -4.63 2.88 11.08
N TYR A 87 -5.67 2.15 10.75
CA TYR A 87 -5.76 0.71 10.82
C TYR A 87 -6.26 0.17 9.48
N LEU A 88 -5.78 -1.01 9.14
CA LEU A 88 -6.22 -1.77 7.98
C LEU A 88 -7.08 -2.93 8.47
N ALA A 89 -8.35 -2.92 8.09
CA ALA A 89 -9.36 -3.83 8.59
C ALA A 89 -10.02 -4.63 7.47
N ASP A 90 -10.49 -5.83 7.81
CA ASP A 90 -11.28 -6.69 6.92
C ASP A 90 -12.67 -6.93 7.52
N ASN A 91 -13.70 -6.78 6.70
CA ASN A 91 -15.08 -7.20 7.02
C ASN A 91 -15.64 -8.23 6.03
N GLY A 92 -14.79 -8.72 5.13
CA GLY A 92 -15.14 -9.66 4.09
C GLY A 92 -15.56 -11.03 4.62
N GLY A 93 -16.27 -11.77 3.78
CA GLY A 93 -16.80 -13.10 4.14
C GLY A 93 -15.70 -14.12 4.48
N ARG A 94 -14.51 -14.00 3.88
CA ARG A 94 -13.35 -14.87 4.19
C ARG A 94 -12.56 -14.38 5.39
N GLY A 95 -12.59 -13.08 5.70
CA GLY A 95 -12.13 -12.52 6.97
C GLY A 95 -10.68 -12.78 7.37
N PHE A 96 -9.77 -12.97 6.41
CA PHE A 96 -8.33 -12.91 6.66
C PHE A 96 -7.58 -12.68 5.35
N ASN A 97 -6.41 -12.03 5.45
CA ASN A 97 -5.43 -11.94 4.39
C ASN A 97 -4.03 -12.19 4.96
N ASP A 98 -3.21 -12.92 4.20
CA ASP A 98 -1.90 -13.39 4.67
C ASP A 98 -0.87 -12.25 4.75
N ASP A 99 -1.06 -11.19 3.96
CA ASP A 99 -0.23 -10.00 3.95
C ASP A 99 -0.99 -8.79 3.38
N LEU A 100 -0.60 -7.60 3.82
CA LEU A 100 -1.14 -6.33 3.37
C LEU A 100 -0.03 -5.46 2.78
N VAL A 101 -0.38 -4.76 1.70
CA VAL A 101 0.48 -3.80 1.01
C VAL A 101 -0.15 -2.43 1.11
N LEU A 102 0.62 -1.46 1.58
CA LEU A 102 0.23 -0.06 1.61
C LEU A 102 0.72 0.62 0.33
N MET A 103 -0.21 1.12 -0.47
CA MET A 103 0.09 2.05 -1.56
C MET A 103 0.05 3.47 -1.01
N VAL A 104 1.09 4.24 -1.31
CA VAL A 104 1.16 5.67 -1.04
C VAL A 104 1.25 6.38 -2.38
N ALA A 105 0.44 7.41 -2.57
CA ALA A 105 0.44 8.26 -3.75
C ALA A 105 0.71 9.70 -3.32
N VAL A 106 1.68 10.36 -3.96
CA VAL A 106 2.03 11.77 -3.70
C VAL A 106 1.92 12.53 -5.01
N GLN A 107 1.30 13.71 -5.00
CA GLN A 107 1.12 14.50 -6.21
C GLN A 107 2.48 14.73 -6.91
N HIS A 108 2.51 14.48 -8.21
CA HIS A 108 3.70 14.62 -9.03
C HIS A 108 4.02 16.11 -9.25
N PRO A 109 5.30 16.52 -9.15
CA PRO A 109 6.45 15.73 -8.72
C PRO A 109 6.59 15.65 -7.20
N VAL A 110 7.03 14.50 -6.67
CA VAL A 110 7.33 14.38 -5.23
C VAL A 110 8.39 15.40 -4.80
N PRO A 111 8.13 16.24 -3.78
CA PRO A 111 9.09 17.23 -3.31
C PRO A 111 10.40 16.59 -2.82
N SER A 112 11.55 17.20 -3.13
CA SER A 112 12.86 16.67 -2.69
C SER A 112 13.03 16.59 -1.16
N GLY A 113 12.29 17.41 -0.40
CA GLY A 113 12.24 17.37 1.06
C GLY A 113 11.22 16.40 1.64
N PHE A 114 10.50 15.64 0.80
CA PHE A 114 9.51 14.66 1.24
C PHE A 114 10.14 13.56 2.06
N SER A 115 9.54 13.26 3.21
CA SER A 115 9.86 12.09 4.01
C SER A 115 8.61 11.52 4.67
N LEU A 116 8.43 10.22 4.53
CA LEU A 116 7.36 9.44 5.14
C LEU A 116 7.95 8.36 6.04
N GLY A 117 7.78 8.48 7.35
CA GLY A 117 8.01 7.41 8.31
C GLY A 117 6.77 6.53 8.45
N ILE A 118 6.94 5.21 8.34
CA ILE A 118 5.89 4.21 8.60
C ILE A 118 6.36 3.28 9.73
N ASN A 119 5.53 3.12 10.75
CA ASN A 119 5.65 2.07 11.75
C ASN A 119 4.37 1.21 11.74
N ALA A 120 4.46 -0.02 11.23
CA ALA A 120 3.33 -0.93 11.12
C ALA A 120 3.44 -2.09 12.12
N SER A 121 2.34 -2.39 12.81
CA SER A 121 2.25 -3.46 13.82
C SER A 121 0.97 -4.27 13.64
N GLY A 122 1.03 -5.59 13.82
CA GLY A 122 -0.09 -6.48 13.54
C GLY A 122 0.26 -7.95 13.74
N TYR A 123 -0.57 -8.84 13.21
CA TYR A 123 -0.29 -10.27 13.26
C TYR A 123 0.45 -10.75 12.01
N ARG A 124 1.31 -11.75 12.21
CA ARG A 124 1.98 -12.51 11.17
C ARG A 124 1.83 -14.00 11.45
N TRP A 125 1.73 -14.79 10.40
CA TRP A 125 1.71 -16.24 10.44
C TRP A 125 2.33 -16.80 9.16
N GLN A 126 2.61 -18.10 9.15
CA GLN A 126 2.95 -18.79 7.91
C GLN A 126 1.65 -19.10 7.14
N PRO A 127 1.51 -18.64 5.88
CA PRO A 127 0.30 -18.89 5.10
C PRO A 127 0.02 -20.38 4.96
N THR A 128 -1.25 -20.76 5.11
CA THR A 128 -1.66 -22.16 5.01
C THR A 128 -1.60 -22.63 3.54
N ALA A 129 -1.39 -23.93 3.33
CA ALA A 129 -1.45 -24.54 2.00
C ALA A 129 -2.88 -24.96 1.60
N VAL A 130 -3.87 -24.76 2.46
CA VAL A 130 -5.26 -25.21 2.25
C VAL A 130 -6.12 -24.02 1.84
N LEU A 131 -6.94 -24.24 0.80
CA LEU A 131 -7.84 -23.23 0.25
C LEU A 131 -8.75 -22.61 1.33
N ASN A 132 -8.68 -21.28 1.48
CA ASN A 132 -9.46 -20.48 2.43
C ASN A 132 -9.38 -20.94 3.90
N GLN A 133 -8.30 -21.61 4.28
CA GLN A 133 -8.11 -21.97 5.68
C GLN A 133 -7.49 -20.80 6.43
N VAL A 134 -8.22 -20.28 7.42
CA VAL A 134 -7.72 -19.31 8.39
C VAL A 134 -6.56 -19.91 9.20
N PRO A 135 -5.50 -19.15 9.53
CA PRO A 135 -4.43 -19.61 10.43
C PRO A 135 -4.99 -20.05 11.78
N ALA A 136 -4.36 -21.04 12.42
CA ALA A 136 -4.73 -21.40 13.79
C ALA A 136 -4.27 -20.31 14.77
N LYS A 137 -5.01 -20.10 15.86
CA LYS A 137 -4.66 -19.09 16.88
C LYS A 137 -3.24 -19.28 17.43
N SER A 138 -2.76 -20.51 17.54
CA SER A 138 -1.40 -20.84 17.99
C SER A 138 -0.29 -20.36 17.05
N ASP A 139 -0.62 -20.11 15.79
CA ASP A 139 0.32 -19.75 14.74
C ASP A 139 0.37 -18.22 14.53
N LEU A 140 -0.49 -17.49 15.24
CA LEU A 140 -0.56 -16.03 15.19
C LEU A 140 0.54 -15.42 16.07
N HIS A 141 1.41 -14.64 15.45
CA HIS A 141 2.47 -13.90 16.14
C HIS A 141 2.22 -12.40 15.98
N TYR A 142 1.99 -11.69 17.08
CA TYR A 142 1.89 -10.23 17.03
C TYR A 142 3.30 -9.63 16.93
N VAL A 143 3.53 -8.80 15.92
CA VAL A 143 4.80 -8.15 15.64
C VAL A 143 4.63 -6.64 15.81
N ASN A 144 5.38 -6.04 16.74
CA ASN A 144 5.48 -4.59 16.86
C ASN A 144 6.55 -4.08 15.89
N GLY A 145 6.22 -3.08 15.08
CA GLY A 145 7.15 -2.45 14.14
C GLY A 145 7.68 -3.41 13.08
N ALA A 146 6.80 -4.26 12.52
CA ALA A 146 7.12 -5.16 11.40
C ALA A 146 7.71 -4.38 10.21
N VAL A 147 7.17 -3.20 9.95
CA VAL A 147 7.81 -2.13 9.19
C VAL A 147 8.10 -1.00 10.16
N ASN A 148 9.33 -0.47 10.11
CA ASN A 148 9.75 0.72 10.85
C ASN A 148 10.82 1.42 10.01
N GLN A 149 10.40 2.12 8.96
CA GLN A 149 11.27 2.65 7.91
C GLN A 149 10.83 4.04 7.48
N TYR A 150 11.76 4.76 6.84
CA TYR A 150 11.50 6.04 6.19
C TYR A 150 11.60 5.88 4.67
N PHE A 151 10.64 6.49 3.98
CA PHE A 151 10.59 6.60 2.52
C PHE A 151 10.76 8.06 2.13
N THR A 152 11.50 8.30 1.05
CA THR A 152 11.81 9.64 0.54
C THR A 152 11.39 9.74 -0.93
N ALA A 153 11.57 10.89 -1.56
CA ALA A 153 11.22 11.09 -2.97
C ALA A 153 11.79 10.00 -3.91
N SER A 154 12.98 9.45 -3.63
CA SER A 154 13.56 8.37 -4.46
C SER A 154 12.78 7.05 -4.40
N ASN A 155 11.96 6.83 -3.37
CA ASN A 155 11.12 5.63 -3.27
C ASN A 155 9.89 5.68 -4.18
N PHE A 156 9.66 6.81 -4.85
CA PHE A 156 8.51 7.09 -5.72
C PHE A 156 8.92 7.25 -7.19
N SER A 157 10.17 6.92 -7.55
CA SER A 157 10.68 7.06 -8.92
C SER A 157 10.60 5.78 -9.77
N GLU A 158 10.16 4.67 -9.20
CA GLU A 158 10.08 3.37 -9.90
C GLU A 158 9.06 3.41 -11.04
N TYR A 159 7.95 4.10 -10.81
CA TYR A 159 6.81 4.15 -11.71
C TYR A 159 6.64 5.51 -12.36
N THR A 160 6.07 5.53 -13.57
CA THR A 160 5.55 6.78 -14.13
C THR A 160 4.42 7.28 -13.24
N SER A 161 4.20 8.61 -13.22
CA SER A 161 3.09 9.18 -12.47
C SER A 161 1.75 8.60 -12.94
N GLN A 162 0.87 8.28 -12.02
CA GLN A 162 -0.41 7.62 -12.21
C GLN A 162 -1.57 8.60 -12.00
N ASP A 163 -2.65 8.46 -12.76
CA ASP A 163 -3.91 9.17 -12.56
C ASP A 163 -4.99 8.28 -11.91
N GLN A 164 -4.69 7.00 -11.75
CA GLN A 164 -5.59 5.99 -11.22
C GLN A 164 -4.80 4.98 -10.39
N LYS A 165 -5.47 4.29 -9.48
CA LYS A 165 -4.86 3.18 -8.76
C LYS A 165 -5.14 1.84 -9.46
N PRO A 166 -4.27 0.84 -9.32
CA PRO A 166 -4.58 -0.51 -9.81
C PRO A 166 -5.88 -1.04 -9.20
N ASN A 167 -6.81 -1.46 -10.06
CA ASN A 167 -8.15 -1.93 -9.73
C ASN A 167 -8.73 -2.85 -10.83
N SER A 168 -9.85 -3.51 -10.53
CA SER A 168 -10.66 -4.24 -11.50
C SER A 168 -11.35 -3.35 -12.56
N VAL A 169 -11.43 -2.04 -12.32
CA VAL A 169 -12.08 -1.06 -13.20
C VAL A 169 -11.05 -0.01 -13.65
N ALA A 170 -11.03 0.31 -14.93
CA ALA A 170 -10.19 1.37 -15.48
C ALA A 170 -10.64 2.76 -14.99
N GLY A 171 -9.68 3.65 -14.73
CA GLY A 171 -9.96 5.00 -14.24
C GLY A 171 -10.49 5.03 -12.81
N TYR A 172 -10.08 4.07 -11.97
CA TYR A 172 -10.44 4.07 -10.55
C TYR A 172 -9.59 5.09 -9.80
N ASP A 173 -10.26 6.01 -9.12
CA ASP A 173 -9.63 7.12 -8.37
C ASP A 173 -8.55 6.64 -7.39
N ILE A 174 -7.61 7.52 -7.06
CA ILE A 174 -6.57 7.28 -6.04
C ILE A 174 -7.10 7.67 -4.65
N PHE A 175 -7.95 8.68 -4.55
CA PHE A 175 -8.63 9.08 -3.32
C PHE A 175 -10.07 9.51 -3.63
N ASP A 176 -10.91 9.55 -2.61
CA ASP A 176 -12.32 9.92 -2.80
C ASP A 176 -12.45 11.36 -3.31
N GLY A 177 -13.39 11.58 -4.21
CA GLY A 177 -13.64 12.88 -4.82
C GLY A 177 -12.66 13.31 -5.93
N GLN A 178 -11.61 12.54 -6.24
CA GLN A 178 -10.66 12.87 -7.32
C GLN A 178 -11.36 13.04 -8.68
N GLY A 179 -12.23 12.09 -9.02
CA GLY A 179 -12.90 12.03 -10.32
C GLY A 179 -11.94 11.75 -11.48
N THR A 180 -12.51 11.66 -12.69
CA THR A 180 -11.82 11.19 -13.92
C THR A 180 -10.86 12.21 -14.55
N SER A 181 -10.38 13.21 -13.79
CA SER A 181 -9.39 14.17 -14.31
C SER A 181 -8.01 13.51 -14.36
N THR A 182 -7.30 13.69 -15.48
CA THR A 182 -5.92 13.21 -15.66
C THR A 182 -4.88 14.13 -15.01
N ASP A 183 -5.31 15.20 -14.33
CA ASP A 183 -4.47 16.23 -13.73
C ASP A 183 -5.08 16.64 -12.37
N PRO A 184 -4.31 16.56 -11.26
CA PRO A 184 -2.90 16.17 -11.19
C PRO A 184 -2.65 14.65 -11.26
N SER A 185 -1.45 14.26 -11.70
CA SER A 185 -0.95 12.89 -11.60
C SER A 185 -0.17 12.68 -10.30
N TYR A 186 0.07 11.42 -9.93
CA TYR A 186 0.63 11.01 -8.65
C TYR A 186 1.77 10.02 -8.84
N ASP A 187 2.90 10.29 -8.21
CA ASP A 187 3.95 9.29 -8.08
C ASP A 187 3.56 8.31 -6.96
N VAL A 188 3.69 7.01 -7.23
CA VAL A 188 3.18 5.96 -6.32
C VAL A 188 4.31 5.06 -5.84
N SER A 189 4.15 4.57 -4.61
CA SER A 189 5.04 3.57 -4.02
C SER A 189 4.24 2.53 -3.26
N PHE A 190 4.68 1.27 -3.31
CA PHE A 190 4.04 0.16 -2.61
C PHE A 190 4.96 -0.37 -1.52
N ILE A 191 4.42 -0.52 -0.32
CA ILE A 191 5.13 -0.95 0.88
C ILE A 191 4.51 -2.26 1.36
N ASP A 192 5.29 -3.32 1.36
CA ASP A 192 4.93 -4.59 1.99
C ASP A 192 4.92 -4.41 3.51
N LEU A 193 3.78 -4.63 4.16
CA LEU A 193 3.67 -4.46 5.61
C LEU A 193 4.13 -5.69 6.37
N ASN A 194 4.26 -6.84 5.70
CA ASN A 194 4.66 -8.11 6.26
C ASN A 194 3.77 -8.50 7.46
N LEU A 195 2.48 -8.27 7.28
CA LEU A 195 1.46 -8.35 8.31
C LEU A 195 0.13 -8.71 7.65
N GLY A 196 -0.49 -9.76 8.15
CA GLY A 196 -1.84 -10.14 7.75
C GLY A 196 -2.88 -9.55 8.69
N ASP A 197 -4.12 -9.43 8.20
CA ASP A 197 -5.28 -9.04 8.97
C ASP A 197 -6.23 -10.21 9.24
N LEU A 198 -7.00 -10.07 10.32
CA LEU A 198 -8.04 -11.01 10.72
C LEU A 198 -9.34 -10.24 10.88
N GLY A 199 -10.27 -10.45 9.96
CA GLY A 199 -11.51 -9.71 9.84
C GLY A 199 -12.55 -10.05 10.91
N SER A 200 -13.60 -9.23 10.98
CA SER A 200 -14.61 -9.28 12.04
C SER A 200 -15.37 -10.61 12.14
N ASN A 201 -15.46 -11.37 11.04
CA ASN A 201 -16.08 -12.69 11.04
C ASN A 201 -15.27 -13.76 11.82
N TYR A 202 -14.00 -13.48 12.12
CA TYR A 202 -13.07 -14.41 12.79
C TYR A 202 -12.64 -13.92 14.17
N THR A 203 -12.64 -12.63 14.43
CA THR A 203 -12.44 -12.07 15.78
C THR A 203 -13.50 -12.61 16.76
N VAL A 204 -14.73 -12.81 16.30
CA VAL A 204 -15.82 -13.45 17.07
C VAL A 204 -15.52 -14.93 17.37
N LYS A 205 -14.82 -15.64 16.47
CA LYS A 205 -14.45 -17.06 16.64
C LYS A 205 -13.34 -17.26 17.68
N TYR A 206 -12.45 -16.28 17.85
CA TYR A 206 -11.34 -16.37 18.79
C TYR A 206 -11.67 -15.96 20.23
N ALA A 207 -12.92 -15.51 20.47
CA ALA A 207 -13.60 -15.30 21.75
C ALA A 207 -12.86 -14.47 22.82
N ASP A 208 -11.70 -13.87 22.50
CA ASP A 208 -10.91 -12.96 23.32
C ASP A 208 -10.05 -12.05 22.42
N SER A 209 -9.96 -10.78 22.81
CA SER A 209 -9.52 -9.63 22.02
C SER A 209 -8.12 -9.81 21.41
N LEU A 210 -8.06 -10.14 20.12
CA LEU A 210 -6.87 -9.88 19.31
C LEU A 210 -6.49 -8.40 19.51
N ILE A 211 -5.19 -8.12 19.58
CA ILE A 211 -4.71 -6.74 19.66
C ILE A 211 -5.25 -6.01 18.43
N ASN A 212 -5.84 -4.83 18.66
CA ASN A 212 -6.50 -4.03 17.63
C ASN A 212 -7.54 -4.83 16.82
N ASN A 213 -8.23 -5.80 17.42
CA ASN A 213 -9.18 -6.69 16.75
C ASN A 213 -8.62 -7.39 15.51
N GLY A 214 -7.32 -7.70 15.48
CA GLY A 214 -6.71 -8.37 14.34
C GLY A 214 -6.46 -7.45 13.13
N THR A 215 -6.74 -6.16 13.25
CA THR A 215 -6.38 -5.15 12.25
C THR A 215 -4.87 -4.86 12.29
N VAL A 216 -4.31 -4.43 11.16
CA VAL A 216 -2.94 -3.91 11.10
C VAL A 216 -2.96 -2.45 11.47
N LYS A 217 -2.19 -2.05 12.49
CA LYS A 217 -2.00 -0.66 12.91
C LYS A 217 -0.85 -0.05 12.12
N VAL A 218 -1.06 1.13 11.57
CA VAL A 218 -0.04 1.92 10.85
C VAL A 218 0.05 3.28 11.52
N ASP A 219 1.18 3.55 12.16
CA ASP A 219 1.57 4.90 12.55
C ASP A 219 2.36 5.53 11.40
N TYR A 220 2.00 6.75 11.04
CA TYR A 220 2.68 7.49 10.00
C TYR A 220 3.15 8.86 10.50
N ASN A 221 4.26 9.32 9.95
CA ASN A 221 4.73 10.69 10.07
C ASN A 221 5.23 11.14 8.70
N VAL A 222 4.55 12.13 8.13
CA VAL A 222 4.92 12.71 6.85
C VAL A 222 5.41 14.13 7.05
N THR A 223 6.45 14.51 6.33
CA THR A 223 7.00 15.86 6.26
C THR A 223 7.35 16.21 4.82
N GLY A 224 7.45 17.51 4.52
CA GLY A 224 7.78 17.98 3.19
C GLY A 224 6.63 17.90 2.17
N LEU A 225 5.37 17.89 2.63
CA LEU A 225 4.17 18.01 1.79
C LEU A 225 3.92 19.46 1.34
N THR A 226 4.97 20.16 0.95
CA THR A 226 4.88 21.51 0.39
C THR A 226 5.90 21.67 -0.74
N SER A 227 5.50 22.32 -1.83
CA SER A 227 6.40 22.71 -2.91
C SER A 227 6.04 24.12 -3.38
N GLY A 228 7.03 25.01 -3.46
CA GLY A 228 6.79 26.38 -3.93
C GLY A 228 5.82 27.21 -3.06
N GLY A 229 5.49 26.77 -1.85
CA GLY A 229 4.50 27.40 -0.97
C GLY A 229 3.08 26.85 -1.11
N GLU A 230 2.88 25.83 -1.94
CA GLU A 230 1.61 25.10 -2.08
C GLU A 230 1.66 23.77 -1.33
N ASP A 231 0.52 23.38 -0.77
CA ASP A 231 0.32 22.11 -0.10
C ASP A 231 0.27 20.98 -1.14
N ILE A 232 0.98 19.89 -0.88
CA ILE A 232 1.07 18.73 -1.78
C ILE A 232 0.12 17.64 -1.30
N PRO A 233 -0.85 17.20 -2.13
CA PRO A 233 -1.72 16.08 -1.84
C PRO A 233 -0.97 14.76 -1.68
N LEU A 234 -1.43 13.95 -0.73
CA LEU A 234 -0.99 12.58 -0.51
C LEU A 234 -2.20 11.68 -0.23
N ALA A 235 -2.20 10.45 -0.73
CA ALA A 235 -3.24 9.46 -0.43
C ALA A 235 -2.67 8.09 -0.07
N TYR A 236 -3.37 7.38 0.81
CA TYR A 236 -3.10 6.00 1.19
C TYR A 236 -4.19 5.06 0.67
N ASN A 237 -3.75 3.93 0.10
CA ASN A 237 -4.61 2.81 -0.29
C ASN A 237 -4.01 1.51 0.24
N VAL A 238 -4.84 0.48 0.35
CA VAL A 238 -4.44 -0.84 0.83
C VAL A 238 -4.76 -1.92 -0.19
N TYR A 239 -3.88 -2.89 -0.30
CA TYR A 239 -3.98 -4.05 -1.15
C TYR A 239 -3.75 -5.28 -0.28
N ALA A 240 -4.51 -6.35 -0.47
CA ALA A 240 -4.39 -7.56 0.33
C ALA A 240 -3.96 -8.75 -0.52
N TRP A 241 -2.86 -9.38 -0.09
CA TRP A 241 -2.28 -10.56 -0.70
C TRP A 241 -2.69 -11.81 0.06
N CYS A 242 -2.93 -12.90 -0.69
CA CYS A 242 -3.20 -14.20 -0.11
C CYS A 242 -2.49 -15.33 -0.84
N ASN A 243 -2.08 -16.34 -0.07
CA ASN A 243 -1.46 -17.53 -0.61
C ASN A 243 -2.49 -18.49 -1.20
N GLN A 244 -3.61 -18.70 -0.52
CA GLN A 244 -4.64 -19.68 -0.88
C GLN A 244 -6.05 -19.11 -0.74
N SER A 245 -6.58 -18.57 -1.84
CA SER A 245 -7.93 -18.01 -1.89
C SER A 245 -8.74 -18.54 -3.07
N ASN A 246 -10.06 -18.33 -3.04
CA ASN A 246 -10.92 -18.59 -4.20
C ASN A 246 -10.56 -17.75 -5.44
N ALA A 247 -9.90 -16.61 -5.26
CA ALA A 247 -9.37 -15.80 -6.36
C ALA A 247 -7.99 -16.29 -6.85
N GLY A 248 -7.42 -17.32 -6.21
CA GLY A 248 -6.07 -17.81 -6.44
C GLY A 248 -5.05 -17.12 -5.53
N LYS A 249 -3.78 -17.31 -5.86
CA LYS A 249 -2.65 -16.71 -5.16
C LYS A 249 -2.33 -15.33 -5.72
N GLY A 250 -2.08 -14.36 -4.84
CA GLY A 250 -1.74 -12.99 -5.23
C GLY A 250 -2.56 -11.94 -4.51
N ILE A 251 -2.48 -10.71 -5.00
CA ILE A 251 -3.33 -9.60 -4.56
C ILE A 251 -4.65 -9.68 -5.31
N SER A 252 -5.76 -9.65 -4.57
CA SER A 252 -7.11 -9.69 -5.15
C SER A 252 -8.12 -8.77 -4.47
N TRP A 253 -7.72 -8.03 -3.42
CA TRP A 253 -8.59 -7.05 -2.77
C TRP A 253 -7.87 -5.73 -2.52
N THR A 254 -8.60 -4.63 -2.69
CA THR A 254 -8.20 -3.28 -2.27
C THR A 254 -9.40 -2.58 -1.61
N ASN A 255 -9.17 -1.44 -0.97
CA ASN A 255 -10.23 -0.56 -0.48
C ASN A 255 -11.01 0.11 -1.62
N ALA A 256 -12.31 0.24 -1.45
CA ALA A 256 -13.16 1.07 -2.30
C ALA A 256 -13.02 2.54 -1.90
N LEU A 257 -13.22 3.46 -2.84
CA LEU A 257 -13.14 4.91 -2.58
C LEU A 257 -14.48 5.63 -2.75
N SER A 258 -15.35 5.20 -3.66
CA SER A 258 -16.56 5.96 -4.04
C SER A 258 -17.87 5.16 -4.00
N THR A 259 -17.88 3.99 -3.34
CA THR A 259 -19.05 3.10 -3.25
C THR A 259 -19.39 2.73 -1.81
N THR A 260 -20.47 1.96 -1.59
CA THR A 260 -20.76 1.40 -0.27
C THR A 260 -19.57 0.57 0.24
N GLY A 261 -19.04 0.92 1.42
CA GLY A 261 -17.79 0.38 1.94
C GLY A 261 -16.55 1.22 1.58
N ALA A 262 -16.75 2.44 1.05
CA ALA A 262 -15.68 3.39 0.77
C ALA A 262 -14.84 3.64 2.03
N SER A 263 -13.53 3.60 1.85
CA SER A 263 -12.56 3.91 2.87
C SER A 263 -11.24 4.35 2.27
N GLY A 264 -10.60 5.31 2.91
CA GLY A 264 -9.39 5.94 2.42
C GLY A 264 -8.82 6.88 3.47
N LEU A 265 -7.57 7.27 3.26
CA LEU A 265 -6.98 8.38 3.99
C LEU A 265 -6.21 9.22 2.98
N ASP A 266 -6.51 10.51 2.95
CA ASP A 266 -5.76 11.49 2.19
C ASP A 266 -5.39 12.69 3.07
N ILE A 267 -4.38 13.42 2.61
CA ILE A 267 -3.83 14.61 3.23
C ILE A 267 -3.79 15.68 2.15
N ASN A 268 -4.28 16.88 2.45
CA ASN A 268 -4.33 18.02 1.53
C ASN A 268 -5.10 17.70 0.24
N ASN A 269 -6.22 16.97 0.34
CA ASN A 269 -7.09 16.75 -0.81
C ASN A 269 -7.59 18.10 -1.37
N PRO A 270 -7.32 18.40 -2.66
CA PRO A 270 -7.65 19.70 -3.23
C PRO A 270 -9.15 19.88 -3.54
N TYR A 271 -9.96 18.85 -3.34
CA TYR A 271 -11.40 18.85 -3.64
C TYR A 271 -12.30 18.90 -2.39
N GLU A 272 -11.71 18.96 -1.19
CA GLU A 272 -12.39 19.10 0.11
C GLU A 272 -11.98 20.41 0.81
#